data_AF-A0A2G6UE55-F1
#
_entry.id   AF-A0A2G6UE55-F1
#
_cell.length_a   1.000
_cell.length_b   1.000
_cell.length_c   1.000
_cell.angle_alpha   90.00
_cell.angle_beta   90.00
_cell.angle_gamma   90.00
#
_symmetry.space_group_name_H-M   'P 1'
#
loop_
_entity.id
_entity.type
_entity.pdbx_description
1 polymer ?
#
loop_
_entity_poly.entity_id
_entity_poly.type
_entity_poly.pdbx_seq_one_letter_code
_entity_poly.pdbx_strand_id
1 'polypeptide(L)'
;MGNNNFLSPKLFKAIKSLWILLLIFVIIDFAGNYFYPEKDNTLSKVLDFLSYALTCVFFLWYFLINRRWKSVLIILPFLVVLFFFMKEIRNLVDYYVPFEETINSDTLRKWTYLIMQFVAAFVVSKRYLAEEEMSIKQPLLKVFLLNLGLFVLYNTDLGLIEKLIGSASYDSKSTEFIVNLIYYTLSSIKSVAYLGAFLFLTACLTQRESFYTFSQHALQTASRYFGPAVLIVISCIIFSFGGLLESAFTLEMDFFGKELTLVGWLNTIVLVLFFVICTRFTGQLIKERSLSKQKYYGAVGASVWVPVINIISLLMIRFDDKIKFLAPSNAEKAKKIHLVIISLLVVFQFRNGLMEKKMDDILMCVIYIAAFWMVAYIKKFTWIFPVVLGIVVTVIKVYPFYNGVYAQEFIFKEYVLDLMKHTFSIALVLTVIVFYGIYYIAYQALNTKK
;
A
#
# COMPACT_ATOMS: atom_id res chain seq x y z
N MET A 1 -7.66 0.56 37.60
CA MET A 1 -7.01 1.13 36.40
C MET A 1 -7.87 0.79 35.19
N GLY A 2 -8.68 1.74 34.72
CA GLY A 2 -9.57 1.54 33.57
C GLY A 2 -8.78 1.38 32.28
N ASN A 3 -9.10 0.33 31.51
CA ASN A 3 -8.44 0.03 30.24
C ASN A 3 -8.94 1.04 29.18
N ASN A 4 -8.37 2.24 29.16
CA ASN A 4 -8.56 3.22 28.08
C ASN A 4 -7.87 2.69 26.82
N ASN A 5 -8.44 1.65 26.20
CA ASN A 5 -7.97 1.12 24.94
C ASN A 5 -8.55 1.95 23.81
N PHE A 6 -7.68 2.47 22.94
CA PHE A 6 -8.05 3.18 21.71
C PHE A 6 -9.00 2.35 20.83
N LEU A 7 -8.73 1.04 20.73
CA LEU A 7 -9.54 0.08 20.00
C LEU A 7 -10.75 -0.36 20.82
N SER A 8 -11.94 -0.36 20.22
CA SER A 8 -13.12 -0.99 20.81
C SER A 8 -12.85 -2.49 21.01
N PRO A 9 -13.50 -3.15 22.00
CA PRO A 9 -13.32 -4.59 22.23
C PRO A 9 -13.58 -5.44 20.97
N LYS A 10 -14.54 -5.02 20.13
CA LYS A 10 -14.91 -5.70 18.88
C LYS A 10 -13.81 -5.60 17.83
N LEU A 11 -13.24 -4.40 17.63
CA LEU A 11 -12.12 -4.17 16.71
C LEU A 11 -10.85 -4.87 17.18
N PHE A 12 -10.53 -4.79 18.48
CA PHE A 12 -9.38 -5.49 19.05
C PHE A 12 -9.47 -7.00 18.85
N LYS A 13 -10.66 -7.59 19.06
CA LYS A 13 -10.90 -9.02 18.83
C LYS A 13 -10.69 -9.40 17.37
N ALA A 14 -11.25 -8.62 16.43
CA ALA A 14 -11.10 -8.87 15.00
C ALA A 14 -9.64 -8.81 14.54
N ILE A 15 -8.89 -7.79 14.98
CA ILE A 15 -7.45 -7.64 14.68
C ILE A 15 -6.64 -8.78 15.28
N LYS A 16 -6.88 -9.14 16.55
CA LYS A 16 -6.17 -10.22 17.23
C LYS A 16 -6.34 -11.58 16.53
N SER A 17 -7.48 -11.80 15.87
CA SER A 17 -7.78 -13.04 15.18
C SER A 17 -7.25 -13.10 13.73
N LEU A 18 -6.69 -12.03 13.18
CA LEU A 18 -6.26 -11.96 11.76
C LEU A 18 -5.29 -13.08 11.34
N TRP A 19 -4.50 -13.63 12.26
CA TRP A 19 -3.61 -14.76 11.95
C TRP A 19 -4.37 -16.02 11.53
N ILE A 20 -5.60 -16.22 12.02
CA ILE A 20 -6.47 -17.33 11.60
C ILE A 20 -6.87 -17.13 10.14
N LEU A 21 -7.27 -15.90 9.80
CA LEU A 21 -7.61 -15.56 8.42
C LEU A 21 -6.41 -15.75 7.49
N LEU A 22 -5.21 -15.34 7.93
CA LEU A 22 -3.97 -15.56 7.19
C LEU A 22 -3.71 -17.05 6.90
N LEU A 23 -3.86 -17.91 7.91
CA LEU A 23 -3.66 -19.35 7.73
C LEU A 23 -4.66 -19.92 6.69
N ILE A 24 -5.92 -19.49 6.75
CA ILE A 24 -6.95 -19.92 5.80
C ILE A 24 -6.61 -19.45 4.37
N PHE A 25 -6.20 -18.17 4.20
CA PHE A 25 -5.78 -17.64 2.91
C PHE A 25 -4.60 -18.42 2.33
N VAL A 26 -3.54 -18.63 3.10
CA VAL A 26 -2.35 -19.36 2.63
C VAL A 26 -2.73 -20.76 2.16
N ILE A 27 -3.55 -21.48 2.92
CA ILE A 27 -3.94 -22.85 2.57
C ILE A 27 -4.78 -22.87 1.29
N ILE A 28 -5.81 -22.03 1.20
CA ILE A 28 -6.74 -22.04 0.07
C ILE A 28 -6.07 -21.54 -1.21
N ASP A 29 -5.35 -20.40 -1.14
CA ASP A 29 -4.71 -19.80 -2.31
C ASP A 29 -3.56 -20.68 -2.83
N PHE A 30 -2.74 -21.23 -1.93
CA PHE A 30 -1.68 -22.15 -2.33
C PHE A 30 -2.24 -23.45 -2.90
N ALA A 31 -3.21 -24.07 -2.20
CA ALA A 31 -3.74 -25.35 -2.63
C ALA A 31 -4.49 -25.25 -3.96
N GLY A 32 -5.26 -24.18 -4.15
CA GLY A 32 -5.99 -23.90 -5.39
C GLY A 32 -5.07 -23.70 -6.58
N ASN A 33 -4.14 -22.75 -6.46
CA ASN A 33 -3.39 -22.30 -7.63
C ASN A 33 -2.16 -23.16 -7.95
N TYR A 34 -1.53 -23.81 -6.96
CA TYR A 34 -0.35 -24.66 -7.22
C TYR A 34 -0.73 -26.08 -7.65
N PHE A 35 -1.69 -26.73 -6.98
CA PHE A 35 -2.05 -28.12 -7.31
C PHE A 35 -3.08 -28.22 -8.44
N TYR A 36 -3.88 -27.18 -8.67
CA TYR A 36 -4.99 -27.22 -9.64
C TYR A 36 -5.10 -25.97 -10.52
N PRO A 37 -4.04 -25.62 -11.28
CA PRO A 37 -4.03 -24.41 -12.11
C PRO A 37 -5.07 -24.44 -13.26
N GLU A 38 -5.36 -25.61 -13.83
CA GLU A 38 -6.21 -25.74 -15.04
C GLU A 38 -7.72 -25.74 -14.75
N LYS A 39 -8.15 -25.74 -13.48
CA LYS A 39 -9.55 -25.58 -13.06
C LYS A 39 -10.61 -26.54 -13.64
N ASP A 40 -10.20 -27.61 -14.32
CA ASP A 40 -11.13 -28.48 -15.06
C ASP A 40 -11.78 -29.62 -14.26
N ASN A 41 -11.26 -29.96 -13.07
CA ASN A 41 -11.74 -31.12 -12.30
C ASN A 41 -12.70 -30.73 -11.15
N THR A 42 -13.36 -31.73 -10.53
CA THR A 42 -14.33 -31.47 -9.46
C THR A 42 -13.70 -30.78 -8.24
N LEU A 43 -12.46 -31.15 -7.89
CA LEU A 43 -11.78 -30.58 -6.73
C LEU A 43 -11.35 -29.13 -6.98
N SER A 44 -10.96 -28.78 -8.20
CA SER A 44 -10.61 -27.41 -8.58
C SER A 44 -11.84 -26.50 -8.54
N LYS A 45 -13.02 -27.00 -8.96
CA LYS A 45 -14.29 -26.26 -8.80
C LYS A 45 -14.64 -26.01 -7.33
N VAL A 46 -14.36 -26.98 -6.44
CA VAL A 46 -14.53 -26.79 -4.98
C VAL A 46 -13.54 -25.75 -4.45
N LEU A 47 -12.29 -25.77 -4.88
CA LEU A 47 -11.27 -24.79 -4.46
C LEU A 47 -11.59 -23.39 -4.99
N ASP A 48 -12.11 -23.26 -6.21
CA ASP A 48 -12.62 -22.00 -6.76
C ASP A 48 -13.79 -21.46 -5.94
N PHE A 49 -14.77 -22.33 -5.62
CA PHE A 49 -15.87 -21.97 -4.73
C PHE A 49 -15.35 -21.49 -3.36
N LEU A 50 -14.37 -22.20 -2.79
CA LEU A 50 -13.74 -21.82 -1.52
C LEU A 50 -12.99 -20.49 -1.62
N SER A 51 -12.36 -20.16 -2.75
CA SER A 51 -11.71 -18.86 -2.98
C SER A 51 -12.73 -17.70 -3.02
N TYR A 52 -13.86 -17.89 -3.70
CA TYR A 52 -14.96 -16.91 -3.66
C TYR A 52 -15.56 -16.78 -2.26
N ALA A 53 -15.76 -17.90 -1.56
CA ALA A 53 -16.26 -17.91 -0.19
C ALA A 53 -15.29 -17.20 0.76
N LEU A 54 -13.98 -17.41 0.58
CA LEU A 54 -12.92 -16.75 1.35
C LEU A 54 -12.94 -15.24 1.14
N THR A 55 -13.19 -14.79 -0.08
CA THR A 55 -13.37 -13.36 -0.38
C THR A 55 -14.58 -12.78 0.37
N CYS A 56 -15.70 -13.50 0.44
CA CYS A 56 -16.83 -13.09 1.28
C CYS A 56 -16.45 -13.06 2.77
N VAL A 57 -15.74 -14.09 3.26
CA VAL A 57 -15.27 -14.18 4.65
C VAL A 57 -14.35 -13.02 5.01
N PHE A 58 -13.49 -12.57 4.09
CA PHE A 58 -12.62 -11.42 4.27
C PHE A 58 -13.39 -10.16 4.65
N PHE A 59 -14.39 -9.77 3.85
CA PHE A 59 -15.21 -8.58 4.13
C PHE A 59 -16.16 -8.77 5.32
N LEU A 60 -16.52 -10.02 5.65
CA LEU A 60 -17.35 -10.36 6.80
C LEU A 60 -16.56 -10.59 8.10
N TRP A 61 -15.23 -10.58 8.06
CA TRP A 61 -14.36 -11.05 9.13
C TRP A 61 -14.69 -10.44 10.50
N TYR A 62 -14.81 -9.11 10.53
CA TYR A 62 -15.17 -8.36 11.74
C TYR A 62 -16.50 -8.85 12.33
N PHE A 63 -17.52 -9.06 11.49
CA PHE A 63 -18.86 -9.45 11.94
C PHE A 63 -18.89 -10.91 12.40
N LEU A 64 -18.16 -11.81 11.71
CA LEU A 64 -18.06 -13.22 12.06
C LEU A 64 -17.37 -13.42 13.42
N ILE A 65 -16.20 -12.82 13.62
CA ILE A 65 -15.45 -12.94 14.87
C ILE A 65 -16.23 -12.36 16.06
N ASN A 66 -17.03 -11.31 15.81
CA ASN A 66 -17.87 -10.69 16.83
C ASN A 66 -19.27 -11.29 16.93
N ARG A 67 -19.56 -12.41 16.24
CA ARG A 67 -20.86 -13.11 16.24
C ARG A 67 -22.05 -12.21 15.91
N ARG A 68 -21.85 -11.24 15.02
CA ARG A 68 -22.88 -10.29 14.56
C ARG A 68 -23.68 -10.87 13.40
N TRP A 69 -24.34 -12.00 13.63
CA TRP A 69 -25.05 -12.77 12.59
C TRP A 69 -26.10 -11.96 11.83
N LYS A 70 -26.82 -11.05 12.50
CA LYS A 70 -27.75 -10.14 11.83
C LYS A 70 -27.06 -9.28 10.77
N SER A 71 -25.88 -8.74 11.08
CA SER A 71 -25.08 -7.98 10.11
C SER A 71 -24.55 -8.88 8.99
N VAL A 72 -24.11 -10.09 9.32
CA VAL A 72 -23.65 -11.09 8.34
C VAL A 72 -24.76 -11.40 7.35
N LEU A 73 -25.97 -11.73 7.81
CA LEU A 73 -27.11 -12.07 6.95
C LEU A 73 -27.56 -10.91 6.06
N ILE A 74 -27.36 -9.66 6.49
CA ILE A 74 -27.67 -8.49 5.66
C ILE A 74 -26.60 -8.25 4.58
N ILE A 75 -25.33 -8.45 4.91
CA ILE A 75 -24.20 -8.18 4.00
C ILE A 75 -24.02 -9.32 2.99
N LEU A 76 -24.13 -10.57 3.45
CA LEU A 76 -23.75 -11.76 2.69
C LEU A 76 -24.40 -11.85 1.30
N PRO A 77 -25.71 -11.57 1.10
CA PRO A 77 -26.32 -11.61 -0.23
C PRO A 77 -25.61 -10.68 -1.23
N PHE A 78 -25.22 -9.48 -0.81
CA PHE A 78 -24.55 -8.53 -1.69
C PHE A 78 -23.14 -8.98 -2.05
N LEU A 79 -22.41 -9.59 -1.11
CA LEU A 79 -21.08 -10.14 -1.39
C LEU A 79 -21.16 -11.39 -2.27
N VAL A 80 -22.17 -12.26 -2.05
CA VAL A 80 -22.39 -13.43 -2.89
C VAL A 80 -22.69 -13.00 -4.32
N VAL A 81 -23.59 -12.03 -4.51
CA VAL A 81 -23.87 -11.49 -5.84
C VAL A 81 -22.61 -10.89 -6.48
N LEU A 82 -21.81 -10.13 -5.72
CA LEU A 82 -20.60 -9.48 -6.23
C LEU A 82 -19.45 -10.45 -6.55
N PHE A 83 -19.26 -11.52 -5.78
CA PHE A 83 -18.10 -12.41 -5.94
C PHE A 83 -18.41 -13.72 -6.65
N PHE A 84 -19.64 -14.24 -6.57
CA PHE A 84 -20.01 -15.51 -7.22
C PHE A 84 -20.72 -15.30 -8.55
N PHE A 85 -21.56 -14.26 -8.68
CA PHE A 85 -22.48 -14.13 -9.81
C PHE A 85 -22.15 -12.98 -10.76
N MET A 86 -21.10 -12.22 -10.48
CA MET A 86 -20.80 -10.98 -11.22
C MET A 86 -20.45 -11.25 -12.68
N LYS A 87 -19.82 -12.39 -12.99
CA LYS A 87 -19.51 -12.78 -14.38
C LYS A 87 -20.80 -13.07 -15.15
N GLU A 88 -21.72 -13.81 -14.55
CA GLU A 88 -23.01 -14.18 -15.11
C GLU A 88 -23.91 -12.96 -15.28
N ILE A 89 -23.95 -12.08 -14.27
CA ILE A 89 -24.70 -10.81 -14.33
C ILE A 89 -24.15 -9.92 -15.44
N ARG A 90 -22.83 -9.82 -15.61
CA ARG A 90 -22.23 -9.07 -16.73
C ARG A 90 -22.67 -9.63 -18.07
N ASN A 91 -22.61 -10.94 -18.25
CA ASN A 91 -23.00 -11.58 -19.50
C ASN A 91 -24.51 -11.42 -19.78
N LEU A 92 -25.33 -11.48 -18.73
CA LEU A 92 -26.78 -11.29 -18.84
C LEU A 92 -27.12 -9.84 -19.21
N VAL A 93 -26.50 -8.86 -18.55
CA VAL A 93 -26.69 -7.43 -18.88
C VAL A 93 -26.24 -7.13 -20.30
N ASP A 94 -25.10 -7.68 -20.72
CA ASP A 94 -24.58 -7.54 -22.09
C ASP A 94 -25.51 -8.16 -23.14
N TYR A 95 -26.09 -9.32 -22.84
CA TYR A 95 -27.00 -10.03 -23.76
C TYR A 95 -28.37 -9.36 -23.91
N TYR A 96 -28.97 -8.87 -22.81
CA TYR A 96 -30.33 -8.33 -22.83
C TYR A 96 -30.41 -6.81 -23.07
N VAL A 97 -29.27 -6.11 -23.07
CA VAL A 97 -29.22 -4.67 -23.26
C VAL A 97 -28.49 -4.37 -24.57
N PRO A 98 -29.21 -4.36 -25.73
CA PRO A 98 -28.61 -4.12 -27.04
C PRO A 98 -28.29 -2.63 -27.20
N PHE A 99 -27.17 -2.18 -26.64
CA PHE A 99 -26.65 -0.81 -26.81
C PHE A 99 -25.50 -0.73 -27.81
N GLU A 100 -25.33 -1.70 -28.71
CA GLU A 100 -24.24 -1.70 -29.71
C GLU A 100 -24.17 -0.40 -30.54
N GLU A 101 -25.28 0.35 -30.65
CA GLU A 101 -25.31 1.65 -31.32
C GLU A 101 -24.94 2.87 -30.43
N THR A 102 -24.87 2.74 -29.10
CA THR A 102 -24.68 3.89 -28.17
C THR A 102 -23.63 3.71 -27.06
N ILE A 103 -23.36 2.50 -26.56
CA ILE A 103 -22.36 2.26 -25.50
C ILE A 103 -21.65 0.91 -25.76
N ASN A 104 -20.32 0.93 -25.80
CA ASN A 104 -19.49 -0.29 -25.93
C ASN A 104 -19.76 -1.27 -24.75
N SER A 105 -19.98 -2.55 -25.07
CA SER A 105 -20.14 -3.69 -24.14
C SER A 105 -19.13 -3.69 -22.98
N ASP A 106 -17.85 -3.40 -23.25
CA ASP A 106 -16.81 -3.35 -22.22
C ASP A 106 -17.01 -2.23 -21.20
N THR A 107 -17.56 -1.10 -21.64
CA THR A 107 -17.89 0.02 -20.76
C THR A 107 -19.06 -0.34 -19.85
N LEU A 108 -20.11 -0.97 -20.40
CA LEU A 108 -21.27 -1.45 -19.63
C LEU A 108 -20.84 -2.47 -18.57
N ARG A 109 -20.02 -3.44 -18.95
CA ARG A 109 -19.44 -4.45 -18.05
C ARG A 109 -18.68 -3.82 -16.87
N LYS A 110 -17.88 -2.78 -17.13
CA LYS A 110 -17.14 -2.02 -16.09
C LYS A 110 -18.09 -1.26 -15.15
N TRP A 111 -19.13 -0.62 -15.68
CA TRP A 111 -20.12 0.11 -14.87
C TRP A 111 -20.96 -0.82 -13.99
N THR A 112 -21.43 -1.96 -14.52
CA THR A 112 -22.18 -2.94 -13.72
C THR A 112 -21.35 -3.41 -12.53
N TYR A 113 -20.06 -3.70 -12.73
CA TYR A 113 -19.15 -4.07 -11.64
C TYR A 113 -19.03 -2.95 -10.58
N LEU A 114 -18.81 -1.72 -11.03
CA LEU A 114 -18.64 -0.56 -10.14
C LEU A 114 -19.91 -0.27 -9.33
N ILE A 115 -21.10 -0.36 -9.93
CA ILE A 115 -22.38 -0.18 -9.24
C ILE A 115 -22.54 -1.25 -8.16
N MET A 116 -22.29 -2.52 -8.48
CA MET A 116 -22.40 -3.61 -7.52
C MET A 116 -21.39 -3.49 -6.38
N GLN A 117 -20.16 -3.09 -6.69
CA GLN A 117 -19.14 -2.78 -5.69
C GLN A 117 -19.57 -1.63 -4.77
N PHE A 118 -20.14 -0.56 -5.31
CA PHE A 118 -20.66 0.57 -4.52
C PHE A 118 -21.81 0.13 -3.61
N VAL A 119 -22.76 -0.66 -4.11
CA VAL A 119 -23.87 -1.18 -3.30
C VAL A 119 -23.35 -2.06 -2.16
N ALA A 120 -22.45 -3.00 -2.45
CA ALA A 120 -21.84 -3.87 -1.44
C ALA A 120 -21.08 -3.04 -0.39
N ALA A 121 -20.22 -2.11 -0.82
CA ALA A 121 -19.48 -1.23 0.08
C ALA A 121 -20.41 -0.37 0.95
N PHE A 122 -21.52 0.12 0.39
CA PHE A 122 -22.52 0.88 1.13
C PHE A 122 -23.22 0.06 2.22
N VAL A 123 -23.65 -1.16 1.90
CA VAL A 123 -24.30 -2.05 2.87
C VAL A 123 -23.35 -2.43 3.99
N VAL A 124 -22.11 -2.83 3.66
CA VAL A 124 -21.06 -3.12 4.64
C VAL A 124 -20.83 -1.91 5.55
N SER A 125 -20.74 -0.70 4.97
CA SER A 125 -20.53 0.53 5.72
C SER A 125 -21.65 0.85 6.69
N LYS A 126 -22.92 0.69 6.28
CA LYS A 126 -24.07 0.86 7.17
C LYS A 126 -24.03 -0.09 8.35
N ARG A 127 -23.59 -1.34 8.15
CA ARG A 127 -23.47 -2.31 9.25
C ARG A 127 -22.32 -1.99 10.19
N TYR A 128 -21.18 -1.51 9.69
CA TYR A 128 -20.09 -1.03 10.57
C TYR A 128 -20.56 0.13 11.45
N LEU A 129 -21.30 1.09 10.90
CA LEU A 129 -21.85 2.21 11.68
C LEU A 129 -22.81 1.74 12.77
N ALA A 130 -23.69 0.79 12.45
CA ALA A 130 -24.65 0.25 13.40
C ALA A 130 -23.97 -0.55 14.51
N GLU A 131 -22.87 -1.24 14.22
CA GLU A 131 -22.17 -2.08 15.22
C GLU A 131 -21.16 -1.30 16.06
N GLU A 132 -20.50 -0.27 15.52
CA GLU A 132 -19.52 0.55 16.27
C GLU A 132 -20.11 1.84 16.85
N GLU A 133 -21.41 2.11 16.64
CA GLU A 133 -22.14 3.27 17.19
C GLU A 133 -21.41 4.61 16.94
N MET A 134 -20.88 4.78 15.73
CA MET A 134 -19.99 5.89 15.41
C MET A 134 -20.71 7.24 15.42
N SER A 135 -20.38 8.08 16.40
CA SER A 135 -20.93 9.44 16.52
C SER A 135 -20.03 10.47 15.82
N ILE A 136 -19.93 10.47 14.49
CA ILE A 136 -19.09 11.44 13.76
C ILE A 136 -19.87 12.23 12.71
N LYS A 137 -19.35 13.40 12.29
CA LYS A 137 -19.93 14.17 11.16
C LYS A 137 -19.76 13.38 9.86
N GLN A 138 -20.87 13.18 9.13
CA GLN A 138 -20.95 12.36 7.92
C GLN A 138 -20.32 10.95 8.10
N PRO A 139 -20.81 10.16 9.08
CA PRO A 139 -20.22 8.87 9.41
C PRO A 139 -20.26 7.91 8.22
N LEU A 140 -21.40 7.90 7.53
CA LEU A 140 -21.64 7.00 6.42
C LEU A 140 -20.70 7.23 5.25
N LEU A 141 -20.46 8.49 4.87
CA LEU A 141 -19.56 8.81 3.77
C LEU A 141 -18.13 8.36 4.08
N LYS A 142 -17.62 8.65 5.28
CA LYS A 142 -16.24 8.28 5.66
C LYS A 142 -16.03 6.77 5.70
N VAL A 143 -16.97 6.03 6.30
CA VAL A 143 -16.91 4.57 6.37
C VAL A 143 -17.12 3.95 4.98
N PHE A 144 -17.97 4.56 4.15
CA PHE A 144 -18.16 4.17 2.74
C PHE A 144 -16.87 4.30 1.93
N LEU A 145 -16.20 5.46 1.99
CA LEU A 145 -14.94 5.66 1.29
C LEU A 145 -13.84 4.72 1.80
N LEU A 146 -13.80 4.45 3.12
CA LEU A 146 -12.84 3.52 3.70
C LEU A 146 -13.10 2.07 3.22
N ASN A 147 -14.36 1.62 3.16
CA ASN A 147 -14.71 0.30 2.62
C ASN A 147 -14.43 0.23 1.13
N LEU A 148 -14.79 1.26 0.36
CA LEU A 148 -14.51 1.32 -1.06
C LEU A 148 -13.00 1.20 -1.33
N GLY A 149 -12.19 1.90 -0.55
CA GLY A 149 -10.74 1.76 -0.57
C GLY A 149 -10.27 0.33 -0.28
N LEU A 150 -10.86 -0.35 0.71
CA LEU A 150 -10.56 -1.76 0.98
C LEU A 150 -10.94 -2.69 -0.19
N PHE A 151 -12.10 -2.48 -0.81
CA PHE A 151 -12.49 -3.24 -2.00
C PHE A 151 -11.51 -3.04 -3.16
N VAL A 152 -11.09 -1.81 -3.40
CA VAL A 152 -10.08 -1.47 -4.42
C VAL A 152 -8.74 -2.13 -4.12
N LEU A 153 -8.24 -1.99 -2.88
CA LEU A 153 -6.96 -2.56 -2.46
C LEU A 153 -6.95 -4.09 -2.50
N TYR A 154 -8.07 -4.74 -2.14
CA TYR A 154 -8.21 -6.19 -2.20
C TYR A 154 -8.07 -6.73 -3.62
N ASN A 155 -8.70 -6.06 -4.60
CA ASN A 155 -8.66 -6.43 -6.01
C ASN A 155 -7.42 -5.89 -6.75
N THR A 156 -6.46 -5.29 -6.06
CA THR A 156 -5.22 -4.85 -6.69
C THR A 156 -4.29 -6.05 -6.84
N ASP A 157 -3.96 -6.45 -8.06
CA ASP A 157 -3.06 -7.58 -8.33
C ASP A 157 -1.64 -7.31 -7.82
N LEU A 158 -0.88 -8.40 -7.60
CA LEU A 158 0.56 -8.32 -7.34
C LEU A 158 1.37 -8.23 -8.64
N GLY A 159 0.78 -7.68 -9.70
CA GLY A 159 1.10 -7.96 -11.11
C GLY A 159 2.59 -7.96 -11.45
N LEU A 160 3.40 -7.04 -10.93
CA LEU A 160 4.85 -7.06 -11.16
C LEU A 160 5.56 -8.29 -10.52
N ILE A 161 5.20 -8.67 -9.29
CA ILE A 161 5.74 -9.86 -8.61
C ILE A 161 5.23 -11.13 -9.30
N GLU A 162 3.96 -11.16 -9.67
CA GLU A 162 3.36 -12.29 -10.39
C GLU A 162 4.01 -12.52 -11.75
N LYS A 163 4.24 -11.45 -12.52
CA LYS A 163 4.95 -11.50 -13.81
C LYS A 163 6.41 -11.95 -13.65
N LEU A 164 7.11 -11.44 -12.63
CA LEU A 164 8.49 -11.86 -12.35
C LEU A 164 8.58 -13.35 -12.02
N ILE A 165 7.63 -13.87 -11.25
CA ILE A 165 7.58 -15.28 -10.83
C ILE A 165 7.08 -16.18 -11.97
N GLY A 166 6.07 -15.75 -12.73
CA GLY A 166 5.54 -16.51 -13.86
C GLY A 166 6.49 -16.55 -15.07
N SER A 167 7.38 -15.58 -15.20
CA SER A 167 8.41 -15.54 -16.27
C SER A 167 9.70 -16.30 -15.91
N ALA A 168 9.86 -16.73 -14.66
CA ALA A 168 11.05 -17.42 -14.22
C ALA A 168 11.03 -18.90 -14.66
N SER A 169 12.06 -19.33 -15.37
CA SER A 169 12.33 -20.76 -15.57
C SER A 169 12.96 -21.35 -14.31
N TYR A 170 12.34 -22.38 -13.73
CA TYR A 170 12.85 -23.02 -12.51
C TYR A 170 13.73 -24.23 -12.83
N ASP A 171 14.92 -24.26 -12.24
CA ASP A 171 15.86 -25.38 -12.40
C ASP A 171 15.37 -26.71 -11.79
N SER A 172 14.35 -26.66 -10.91
CA SER A 172 13.75 -27.87 -10.32
C SER A 172 12.31 -27.64 -9.85
N LYS A 173 11.51 -28.72 -9.80
CA LYS A 173 10.15 -28.71 -9.22
C LYS A 173 10.13 -28.28 -7.74
N SER A 174 11.20 -28.58 -6.99
CA SER A 174 11.33 -28.15 -5.60
C SER A 174 11.51 -26.65 -5.49
N THR A 175 12.30 -26.05 -6.40
CA THR A 175 12.49 -24.60 -6.50
C THR A 175 11.17 -23.92 -6.86
N GLU A 176 10.46 -24.44 -7.86
CA GLU A 176 9.14 -23.96 -8.27
C GLU A 176 8.12 -24.02 -7.11
N PHE A 177 8.06 -25.13 -6.38
CA PHE A 177 7.21 -25.27 -5.19
C PHE A 177 7.50 -24.18 -4.14
N ILE A 178 8.78 -24.00 -3.79
CA ILE A 178 9.18 -23.04 -2.75
C ILE A 178 8.85 -21.61 -3.19
N VAL A 179 9.15 -21.25 -4.44
CA VAL A 179 8.88 -19.90 -4.97
C VAL A 179 7.38 -19.62 -5.01
N ASN A 180 6.58 -20.56 -5.52
CA ASN A 180 5.12 -20.42 -5.53
C ASN A 180 4.53 -20.34 -4.11
N LEU A 181 5.05 -21.14 -3.17
CA LEU A 181 4.61 -21.06 -1.77
C LEU A 181 4.89 -19.69 -1.16
N ILE A 182 6.08 -19.12 -1.42
CA ILE A 182 6.44 -17.76 -0.98
C ILE A 182 5.50 -16.74 -1.61
N TYR A 183 5.22 -16.85 -2.91
CA TYR A 183 4.33 -15.95 -3.64
C TYR A 183 2.92 -15.92 -3.05
N TYR A 184 2.26 -17.06 -2.94
CA TYR A 184 0.89 -17.13 -2.39
C TYR A 184 0.84 -16.74 -0.92
N THR A 185 1.91 -17.01 -0.16
CA THR A 185 2.05 -16.52 1.21
C THR A 185 2.13 -14.99 1.26
N LEU A 186 2.92 -14.36 0.37
CA LEU A 186 3.01 -12.90 0.30
C LEU A 186 1.68 -12.26 -0.14
N SER A 187 0.96 -12.86 -1.09
CA SER A 187 -0.38 -12.42 -1.49
C SER A 187 -1.38 -12.50 -0.33
N SER A 188 -1.34 -13.59 0.43
CA SER A 188 -2.16 -13.75 1.63
C SER A 188 -1.83 -12.70 2.71
N ILE A 189 -0.54 -12.42 2.92
CA ILE A 189 -0.06 -11.39 3.85
C ILE A 189 -0.57 -10.01 3.43
N LYS A 190 -0.53 -9.67 2.13
CA LYS A 190 -1.05 -8.41 1.59
C LYS A 190 -2.50 -8.19 2.02
N SER A 191 -3.38 -9.14 1.68
CA SER A 191 -4.81 -9.02 1.94
C SER A 191 -5.09 -8.85 3.43
N VAL A 192 -4.51 -9.70 4.28
CA VAL A 192 -4.70 -9.65 5.74
C VAL A 192 -4.13 -8.36 6.35
N ALA A 193 -3.00 -7.86 5.83
CA ALA A 193 -2.44 -6.58 6.27
C ALA A 193 -3.36 -5.40 5.91
N TYR A 194 -3.93 -5.37 4.70
CA TYR A 194 -4.90 -4.34 4.31
C TYR A 194 -6.15 -4.37 5.19
N LEU A 195 -6.66 -5.55 5.55
CA LEU A 195 -7.76 -5.67 6.50
C LEU A 195 -7.36 -5.17 7.90
N GLY A 196 -6.16 -5.50 8.36
CA GLY A 196 -5.64 -5.00 9.63
C GLY A 196 -5.53 -3.47 9.68
N ALA A 197 -5.02 -2.86 8.61
CA ALA A 197 -4.96 -1.41 8.47
C ALA A 197 -6.37 -0.79 8.43
N PHE A 198 -7.29 -1.38 7.66
CA PHE A 198 -8.68 -0.95 7.59
C PHE A 198 -9.37 -0.97 8.96
N LEU A 199 -9.21 -2.04 9.75
CA LEU A 199 -9.80 -2.13 11.10
C LEU A 199 -9.21 -1.09 12.05
N PHE A 200 -7.91 -0.79 11.93
CA PHE A 200 -7.27 0.24 12.72
C PHE A 200 -7.74 1.66 12.33
N LEU A 201 -7.89 1.94 11.03
CA LEU A 201 -8.44 3.21 10.53
C LEU A 201 -9.91 3.37 10.90
N THR A 202 -10.66 2.28 10.97
CA THR A 202 -12.04 2.27 11.47
C THR A 202 -12.07 2.74 12.93
N ALA A 203 -11.14 2.29 13.78
CA ALA A 203 -11.03 2.80 15.15
C ALA A 203 -10.71 4.30 15.20
N CYS A 204 -9.81 4.78 14.32
CA CYS A 204 -9.52 6.20 14.19
C CYS A 204 -10.78 7.01 13.85
N LEU A 205 -11.65 6.51 12.96
CA LEU A 205 -12.94 7.15 12.67
C LEU A 205 -13.85 7.17 13.89
N THR A 206 -14.01 6.04 14.58
CA THR A 206 -14.86 5.95 15.78
C THR A 206 -14.43 6.96 16.85
N GLN A 207 -13.12 7.17 17.00
CA GLN A 207 -12.53 8.10 17.96
C GLN A 207 -12.40 9.55 17.44
N ARG A 208 -12.95 9.87 16.27
CA ARG A 208 -12.86 11.21 15.61
C ARG A 208 -11.42 11.69 15.36
N GLU A 209 -10.49 10.77 15.16
CA GLU A 209 -9.09 11.10 14.91
C GLU A 209 -8.80 11.37 13.43
N SER A 210 -7.72 12.11 13.20
CA SER A 210 -7.19 12.38 11.86
C SER A 210 -6.40 11.18 11.34
N PHE A 211 -6.59 10.84 10.06
CA PHE A 211 -5.73 9.88 9.35
C PHE A 211 -4.38 10.48 8.92
N TYR A 212 -4.26 11.80 8.97
CA TYR A 212 -3.06 12.53 8.58
C TYR A 212 -2.08 12.65 9.77
N THR A 213 -2.61 12.85 10.97
CA THR A 213 -1.84 12.94 12.21
C THR A 213 -2.51 12.08 13.28
N PHE A 214 -1.96 10.87 13.46
CA PHE A 214 -2.47 9.92 14.44
C PHE A 214 -2.26 10.46 15.85
N SER A 215 -3.24 10.25 16.73
CA SER A 215 -3.12 10.72 18.11
C SER A 215 -2.04 9.94 18.86
N GLN A 216 -1.60 10.51 19.98
CA GLN A 216 -0.71 9.80 20.89
C GLN A 216 -1.35 8.51 21.43
N HIS A 217 -2.67 8.47 21.66
CA HIS A 217 -3.36 7.27 22.13
C HIS A 217 -3.35 6.14 21.09
N ALA A 218 -3.56 6.46 19.82
CA ALA A 218 -3.47 5.51 18.71
C ALA A 218 -2.05 4.93 18.59
N LEU A 219 -1.04 5.81 18.62
CA LEU A 219 0.37 5.43 18.51
C LEU A 219 0.86 4.62 19.71
N GLN A 220 0.45 4.97 20.94
CA GLN A 220 0.76 4.20 22.15
C GLN A 220 0.14 2.81 22.12
N THR A 221 -1.10 2.70 21.62
CA THR A 221 -1.78 1.40 21.47
C THR A 221 -1.02 0.52 20.47
N ALA A 222 -0.63 1.07 19.33
CA ALA A 222 0.18 0.36 18.34
C ALA A 222 1.58 0.00 18.89
N SER A 223 2.23 0.88 19.65
CA SER A 223 3.53 0.63 20.28
C SER A 223 3.47 -0.48 21.34
N ARG A 224 2.35 -0.62 22.07
CA ARG A 224 2.12 -1.75 22.99
C ARG A 224 2.09 -3.08 22.25
N TYR A 225 1.54 -3.10 21.04
CA TYR A 225 1.48 -4.27 20.14
C TYR A 225 2.46 -4.13 18.96
N PHE A 226 3.68 -3.65 19.23
CA PHE A 226 4.64 -3.26 18.19
C PHE A 226 4.89 -4.33 17.13
N GLY A 227 5.08 -5.60 17.52
CA GLY A 227 5.38 -6.69 16.58
C GLY A 227 4.30 -6.86 15.50
N PRO A 228 3.03 -7.16 15.88
CA PRO A 228 1.93 -7.23 14.91
C PRO A 228 1.69 -5.93 14.15
N ALA A 229 1.72 -4.77 14.82
CA ALA A 229 1.47 -3.48 14.18
C ALA A 229 2.48 -3.18 13.06
N VAL A 230 3.75 -3.47 13.32
CA VAL A 230 4.84 -3.29 12.36
C VAL A 230 4.69 -4.22 11.16
N LEU A 231 4.39 -5.51 11.38
CA LEU A 231 4.20 -6.47 10.29
C LEU A 231 3.07 -6.03 9.34
N ILE A 232 1.95 -5.57 9.89
CA ILE A 232 0.81 -5.07 9.12
C ILE A 232 1.22 -3.85 8.29
N VAL A 233 1.76 -2.82 8.93
CA VAL A 233 2.02 -1.53 8.28
C VAL A 233 3.08 -1.65 7.18
N ILE A 234 4.04 -2.55 7.36
CA ILE A 234 5.15 -2.68 6.42
C ILE A 234 4.78 -3.54 5.24
N SER A 235 3.99 -4.58 5.47
CA SER A 235 3.31 -5.26 4.37
C SER A 235 2.51 -4.23 3.56
N CYS A 236 1.76 -3.34 4.23
CA CYS A 236 1.02 -2.29 3.55
C CYS A 236 1.93 -1.34 2.74
N ILE A 237 3.06 -0.88 3.28
CA ILE A 237 4.02 -0.02 2.56
C ILE A 237 4.62 -0.73 1.35
N ILE A 238 5.07 -1.98 1.50
CA ILE A 238 5.72 -2.73 0.42
C ILE A 238 4.74 -2.94 -0.74
N PHE A 239 3.54 -3.44 -0.45
CA PHE A 239 2.56 -3.75 -1.49
C PHE A 239 1.97 -2.49 -2.13
N SER A 240 1.73 -1.43 -1.37
CA SER A 240 1.31 -0.15 -1.95
C SER A 240 2.43 0.48 -2.78
N PHE A 241 3.70 0.41 -2.35
CA PHE A 241 4.84 0.86 -3.15
C PHE A 241 4.95 0.10 -4.48
N GLY A 242 4.86 -1.24 -4.45
CA GLY A 242 4.85 -2.07 -5.65
C GLY A 242 3.68 -1.72 -6.58
N GLY A 243 2.48 -1.54 -6.03
CA GLY A 243 1.30 -1.14 -6.80
C GLY A 243 1.41 0.27 -7.40
N LEU A 244 2.06 1.22 -6.72
CA LEU A 244 2.35 2.55 -7.26
C LEU A 244 3.37 2.49 -8.41
N LEU A 245 4.40 1.64 -8.31
CA LEU A 245 5.34 1.41 -9.40
C LEU A 245 4.64 0.80 -10.63
N GLU A 246 3.84 -0.25 -10.44
CA GLU A 246 3.10 -0.87 -11.54
C GLU A 246 2.08 0.08 -12.17
N SER A 247 1.39 0.89 -11.35
CA SER A 247 0.49 1.94 -11.84
C SER A 247 1.25 3.00 -12.63
N ALA A 248 2.48 3.37 -12.23
CA ALA A 248 3.29 4.32 -12.98
C ALA A 248 3.64 3.78 -14.37
N PHE A 249 4.07 2.52 -14.46
CA PHE A 249 4.43 1.89 -15.74
C PHE A 249 3.22 1.68 -16.66
N THR A 250 2.08 1.23 -16.13
CA THR A 250 0.87 0.99 -16.93
C THR A 250 0.24 2.29 -17.41
N LEU A 251 0.12 3.30 -16.53
CA LEU A 251 -0.45 4.61 -16.90
C LEU A 251 0.45 5.39 -17.86
N GLU A 252 1.77 5.23 -17.78
CA GLU A 252 2.69 5.81 -18.77
C GLU A 252 2.43 5.21 -20.16
N MET A 253 2.22 3.90 -20.26
CA MET A 253 1.90 3.21 -21.52
C MET A 253 0.50 3.56 -22.06
N ASP A 254 -0.51 3.66 -21.19
CA ASP A 254 -1.89 4.04 -21.54
C ASP A 254 -2.03 5.55 -21.85
N PHE A 255 -1.10 6.39 -21.40
CA PHE A 255 -1.10 7.82 -21.78
C PHE A 255 -0.68 8.00 -23.25
N PHE A 256 0.16 7.10 -23.77
CA PHE A 256 0.50 7.02 -25.19
C PHE A 256 -0.59 6.32 -26.03
N GLY A 257 -1.52 5.59 -25.40
CA GLY A 257 -2.62 4.89 -26.04
C GLY A 257 -3.95 5.09 -25.32
N LYS A 258 -4.79 6.02 -25.81
CA LYS A 258 -6.20 6.28 -25.43
C LYS A 258 -6.86 5.10 -24.68
N GLU A 259 -6.99 5.17 -23.35
CA GLU A 259 -8.14 4.68 -22.53
C GLU A 259 -7.88 4.67 -21.00
N LEU A 260 -7.69 5.85 -20.40
CA LEU A 260 -7.68 5.98 -18.93
C LEU A 260 -9.10 5.87 -18.36
N THR A 261 -9.50 4.67 -17.91
CA THR A 261 -10.84 4.41 -17.34
C THR A 261 -11.00 4.99 -15.92
N LEU A 262 -12.23 5.34 -15.52
CA LEU A 262 -12.57 5.85 -14.17
C LEU A 262 -12.13 4.89 -13.05
N VAL A 263 -12.14 3.59 -13.31
CA VAL A 263 -11.67 2.54 -12.40
C VAL A 263 -10.15 2.64 -12.18
N GLY A 264 -9.38 2.88 -13.23
CA GLY A 264 -7.93 3.10 -13.13
C GLY A 264 -7.59 4.28 -12.22
N TRP A 265 -8.28 5.42 -12.42
CA TRP A 265 -8.11 6.60 -11.55
C TRP A 265 -8.46 6.33 -10.08
N LEU A 266 -9.58 5.63 -9.83
CA LEU A 266 -9.97 5.25 -8.47
C LEU A 266 -8.88 4.39 -7.80
N ASN A 267 -8.35 3.40 -8.52
CA ASN A 267 -7.27 2.53 -8.03
C ASN A 267 -6.03 3.34 -7.66
N THR A 268 -5.57 4.22 -8.55
CA THR A 268 -4.39 5.06 -8.29
C THR A 268 -4.58 5.98 -7.09
N ILE A 269 -5.74 6.65 -6.97
CA ILE A 269 -6.03 7.54 -5.84
C ILE A 269 -6.02 6.77 -4.52
N VAL A 270 -6.65 5.59 -4.48
CA VAL A 270 -6.69 4.75 -3.29
C VAL A 270 -5.28 4.28 -2.90
N LEU A 271 -4.49 3.82 -3.86
CA LEU A 271 -3.10 3.39 -3.62
C LEU A 271 -2.24 4.54 -3.07
N VAL A 272 -2.35 5.74 -3.65
CA VAL A 272 -1.63 6.94 -3.21
C VAL A 272 -2.01 7.31 -1.78
N LEU A 273 -3.30 7.44 -1.50
CA LEU A 273 -3.77 7.82 -0.17
C LEU A 273 -3.36 6.78 0.87
N PHE A 274 -3.49 5.50 0.53
CA PHE A 274 -3.12 4.42 1.43
C PHE A 274 -1.60 4.41 1.73
N PHE A 275 -0.75 4.57 0.71
CA PHE A 275 0.69 4.70 0.87
C PHE A 275 1.06 5.89 1.78
N VAL A 276 0.46 7.06 1.56
CA VAL A 276 0.69 8.26 2.39
C VAL A 276 0.29 8.03 3.85
N ILE A 277 -0.86 7.38 4.09
CA ILE A 277 -1.32 7.05 5.44
C ILE A 277 -0.35 6.09 6.12
N CYS A 278 0.07 5.02 5.44
CA CYS A 278 0.97 4.01 6.00
C CYS A 278 2.38 4.56 6.28
N THR A 279 2.94 5.36 5.38
CA THR A 279 4.24 6.02 5.59
C THR A 279 4.21 7.00 6.75
N ARG A 280 3.11 7.75 6.88
CA ARG A 280 2.91 8.65 8.02
C ARG A 280 2.79 7.94 9.34
N PHE A 281 1.95 6.91 9.39
CA PHE A 281 1.79 6.06 10.57
C PHE A 281 3.14 5.46 10.97
N THR A 282 3.92 4.94 10.02
CA THR A 282 5.25 4.35 10.27
C THR A 282 6.21 5.35 10.89
N GLY A 283 6.36 6.53 10.29
CA GLY A 283 7.22 7.57 10.84
C GLY A 283 6.82 7.97 12.26
N GLN A 284 5.52 8.19 12.49
CA GLN A 284 5.01 8.56 13.82
C GLN A 284 5.15 7.44 14.85
N LEU A 285 4.95 6.18 14.45
CA LEU A 285 5.14 5.01 15.32
C LEU A 285 6.61 4.85 15.72
N ILE A 286 7.55 5.02 14.79
CA ILE A 286 8.99 4.97 15.07
C ILE A 286 9.38 6.10 16.03
N LYS A 287 8.86 7.32 15.83
CA LYS A 287 9.07 8.45 16.76
C LYS A 287 8.51 8.14 18.15
N GLU A 288 7.26 7.67 18.26
CA GLU A 288 6.65 7.33 19.55
C GLU A 288 7.43 6.22 20.27
N ARG A 289 7.87 5.20 19.52
CA ARG A 289 8.69 4.12 20.07
C ARG A 289 10.04 4.65 20.56
N SER A 290 10.67 5.54 19.80
CA SER A 290 11.94 6.20 20.15
C SER A 290 11.82 6.97 21.46
N LEU A 291 10.74 7.74 21.62
CA LEU A 291 10.45 8.49 22.84
C LEU A 291 10.13 7.57 24.03
N SER A 292 9.32 6.54 23.81
CA SER A 292 8.93 5.58 24.85
C SER A 292 10.11 4.75 25.35
N LYS A 293 11.01 4.34 24.46
CA LYS A 293 12.21 3.55 24.79
C LYS A 293 13.43 4.39 25.14
N GLN A 294 13.34 5.73 24.99
CA GLN A 294 14.48 6.64 25.13
C GLN A 294 15.66 6.21 24.23
N LYS A 295 15.40 5.95 22.94
CA LYS A 295 16.44 5.53 21.99
C LYS A 295 16.38 6.28 20.69
N TYR A 296 17.54 6.54 20.11
CA TYR A 296 17.67 7.14 18.79
C TYR A 296 17.78 6.05 17.72
N TYR A 297 16.72 5.85 16.91
CA TYR A 297 16.73 4.84 15.86
C TYR A 297 17.40 5.29 14.56
N GLY A 298 17.46 6.59 14.28
CA GLY A 298 18.27 7.16 13.20
C GLY A 298 18.17 6.44 11.85
N ALA A 299 19.31 6.01 11.28
CA ALA A 299 19.35 5.27 10.00
C ALA A 299 18.56 3.96 10.04
N VAL A 300 18.56 3.24 11.17
CA VAL A 300 17.80 1.99 11.34
C VAL A 300 16.30 2.28 11.24
N GLY A 301 15.82 3.39 11.80
CA GLY A 301 14.42 3.80 11.62
C GLY A 301 14.14 4.31 10.20
N ALA A 302 15.10 5.01 9.60
CA ALA A 302 14.96 5.53 8.25
C ALA A 302 14.98 4.43 7.17
N SER A 303 15.62 3.29 7.40
CA SER A 303 15.67 2.16 6.43
C SER A 303 14.40 1.30 6.41
N VAL A 304 13.42 1.57 7.28
CA VAL A 304 12.17 0.81 7.38
C VAL A 304 11.30 0.90 6.11
N TRP A 305 11.48 1.93 5.28
CA TRP A 305 10.76 2.01 4.01
C TRP A 305 11.26 1.01 2.97
N VAL A 306 12.51 0.53 3.08
CA VAL A 306 13.13 -0.34 2.07
C VAL A 306 12.59 -1.77 2.23
N PRO A 307 11.89 -2.35 1.23
CA PRO A 307 11.18 -3.62 1.35
C PRO A 307 11.98 -4.82 1.87
N VAL A 308 13.29 -4.87 1.63
CA VAL A 308 14.17 -5.98 2.06
C VAL A 308 14.90 -5.66 3.37
N ILE A 309 15.33 -4.41 3.57
CA ILE A 309 16.10 -3.98 4.74
C ILE A 309 15.18 -3.75 5.95
N ASN A 310 13.89 -3.52 5.71
CA ASN A 310 12.91 -3.24 6.75
C ASN A 310 12.82 -4.35 7.80
N ILE A 311 12.76 -5.64 7.43
CA ILE A 311 12.61 -6.76 8.37
C ILE A 311 13.74 -6.71 9.40
N ILE A 312 14.98 -6.57 8.94
CA ILE A 312 16.17 -6.47 9.80
C ILE A 312 16.08 -5.22 10.68
N SER A 313 15.79 -4.06 10.08
CA SER A 313 15.69 -2.78 10.78
C SER A 313 14.67 -2.82 11.93
N LEU A 314 13.54 -3.49 11.71
CA LEU A 314 12.46 -3.58 12.69
C LEU A 314 12.72 -4.62 13.75
N LEU A 315 13.37 -5.73 13.41
CA LEU A 315 13.84 -6.69 14.40
C LEU A 315 14.85 -6.00 15.33
N MET A 316 15.74 -5.16 14.79
CA MET A 316 16.63 -4.32 15.60
C MET A 316 15.86 -3.34 16.49
N ILE A 317 14.81 -2.68 16.00
CA ILE A 317 13.97 -1.78 16.81
C ILE A 317 13.15 -2.56 17.85
N ARG A 318 12.68 -3.76 17.52
CA ARG A 318 11.88 -4.62 18.40
C ARG A 318 12.72 -5.18 19.55
N PHE A 319 13.96 -5.57 19.28
CA PHE A 319 14.90 -6.14 20.25
C PHE A 319 15.98 -5.14 20.68
N ASP A 320 15.64 -3.85 20.63
CA ASP A 320 16.55 -2.73 20.88
C ASP A 320 17.10 -2.72 22.31
N ASP A 321 16.41 -3.32 23.28
CA ASP A 321 16.74 -3.37 24.71
C ASP A 321 18.20 -3.77 25.00
N LYS A 322 18.85 -4.50 24.08
CA LYS A 322 20.26 -4.92 24.21
C LYS A 322 21.28 -3.98 23.55
N ILE A 323 20.86 -2.98 22.78
CA ILE A 323 21.74 -2.15 21.95
C ILE A 323 22.06 -0.82 22.66
N LYS A 324 23.19 -0.76 23.37
CA LYS A 324 23.67 0.43 24.10
C LYS A 324 23.99 1.64 23.19
N PHE A 325 24.32 1.39 21.92
CA PHE A 325 24.69 2.42 20.95
C PHE A 325 23.54 3.40 20.62
N LEU A 326 22.29 2.97 20.78
CA LEU A 326 21.11 3.77 20.47
C LEU A 326 20.66 4.66 21.65
N ALA A 327 21.40 4.69 22.76
CA ALA A 327 21.06 5.48 23.94
C ALA A 327 21.09 7.01 23.67
N PRO A 328 20.31 7.81 24.42
CA PRO A 328 20.18 9.26 24.17
C PRO A 328 21.51 10.00 24.29
N SER A 329 22.38 9.57 25.20
CA SER A 329 23.71 10.14 25.43
C SER A 329 24.63 10.04 24.20
N ASN A 330 24.37 9.10 23.30
CA ASN A 330 25.15 8.89 22.08
C ASN A 330 24.44 9.41 20.83
N ALA A 331 23.27 10.03 20.94
CA ALA A 331 22.41 10.35 19.80
C ALA A 331 23.10 11.21 18.73
N GLU A 332 23.88 12.23 19.10
CA GLU A 332 24.59 13.06 18.12
C GLU A 332 25.73 12.31 17.42
N LYS A 333 26.48 11.49 18.16
CA LYS A 333 27.56 10.66 17.60
C LYS A 333 26.98 9.58 16.69
N ALA A 334 25.93 8.91 17.13
CA ALA A 334 25.18 7.92 16.35
C ALA A 334 24.56 8.55 15.10
N LYS A 335 24.03 9.77 15.18
CA LYS A 335 23.50 10.51 14.02
C LYS A 335 24.56 10.76 12.95
N LYS A 336 25.75 11.23 13.34
CA LYS A 336 26.87 11.44 12.39
C LYS A 336 27.28 10.12 11.72
N ILE A 337 27.46 9.05 12.50
CA ILE A 337 27.81 7.72 12.00
C ILE A 337 26.74 7.19 11.04
N HIS A 338 25.47 7.29 11.42
CA HIS A 338 24.33 6.88 10.60
C HIS A 338 24.25 7.64 9.27
N LEU A 339 24.52 8.94 9.25
CA LEU A 339 24.57 9.73 8.01
C LEU A 339 25.73 9.32 7.10
N VAL A 340 26.90 9.01 7.68
CA VAL A 340 28.03 8.47 6.92
C VAL A 340 27.69 7.12 6.31
N ILE A 341 27.08 6.21 7.08
CA ILE A 341 26.65 4.89 6.58
C ILE A 341 25.61 5.05 5.46
N ILE A 342 24.59 5.89 5.63
CA ILE A 342 23.59 6.16 4.58
C ILE A 342 24.29 6.69 3.32
N SER A 343 25.20 7.65 3.46
CA SER A 343 25.92 8.23 2.32
C SER A 343 26.75 7.18 1.58
N LEU A 344 27.45 6.30 2.32
CA LEU A 344 28.21 5.19 1.73
C LEU A 344 27.31 4.16 1.03
N LEU A 345 26.15 3.84 1.62
CA LEU A 345 25.18 2.92 1.01
C LEU A 345 24.60 3.49 -0.29
N VAL A 346 24.27 4.79 -0.30
CA VAL A 346 23.83 5.48 -1.52
C VAL A 346 24.95 5.40 -2.58
N VAL A 347 26.19 5.78 -2.24
CA VAL A 347 27.33 5.68 -3.17
C VAL A 347 27.53 4.25 -3.68
N PHE A 348 27.44 3.25 -2.81
CA PHE A 348 27.59 1.84 -3.17
C PHE A 348 26.50 1.37 -4.13
N GLN A 349 25.25 1.74 -3.87
CA GLN A 349 24.11 1.42 -4.73
C GLN A 349 24.26 2.04 -6.12
N PHE A 350 24.76 3.27 -6.19
CA PHE A 350 25.05 3.95 -7.47
C PHE A 350 26.30 3.39 -8.18
N ARG A 351 27.29 2.83 -7.45
CA ARG A 351 28.52 2.23 -8.01
C ARG A 351 28.29 0.86 -8.64
N ASN A 352 27.38 0.05 -8.10
CA ASN A 352 27.17 -1.36 -8.50
C ASN A 352 26.21 -1.56 -9.70
N GLY A 353 25.99 -0.55 -10.53
CA GLY A 353 25.52 -0.78 -11.90
C GLY A 353 24.00 -0.82 -12.12
N LEU A 354 23.20 -0.09 -11.35
CA LEU A 354 21.80 0.16 -11.73
C LEU A 354 21.62 1.22 -12.83
N MET A 355 22.68 1.93 -13.25
CA MET A 355 22.72 2.73 -14.49
C MET A 355 24.15 2.87 -15.05
N GLU A 356 24.23 3.16 -16.35
CA GLU A 356 25.42 3.23 -17.19
C GLU A 356 26.38 4.40 -16.83
N LYS A 357 26.83 4.56 -15.58
CA LYS A 357 27.85 5.56 -15.17
C LYS A 357 27.68 6.96 -15.83
N LYS A 358 26.44 7.43 -16.03
CA LYS A 358 26.17 8.73 -16.65
C LYS A 358 26.32 9.84 -15.61
N MET A 359 26.70 11.04 -16.06
CA MET A 359 26.93 12.21 -15.19
C MET A 359 25.67 12.53 -14.34
N ASP A 360 24.50 12.26 -14.92
CA ASP A 360 23.17 12.33 -14.32
C ASP A 360 22.98 11.43 -13.09
N ASP A 361 23.58 10.23 -13.09
CA ASP A 361 23.49 9.30 -11.95
C ASP A 361 24.33 9.78 -10.76
N ILE A 362 25.49 10.37 -11.06
CA ILE A 362 26.35 10.96 -10.04
C ILE A 362 25.65 12.17 -9.40
N LEU A 363 25.02 13.01 -10.21
CA LEU A 363 24.25 14.16 -9.72
C LEU A 363 23.08 13.71 -8.82
N MET A 364 22.34 12.68 -9.24
CA MET A 364 21.26 12.09 -8.44
C MET A 364 21.76 11.51 -7.11
N CYS A 365 22.88 10.78 -7.12
CA CYS A 365 23.54 10.29 -5.92
C CYS A 365 23.86 11.41 -4.92
N VAL A 366 24.46 12.50 -5.40
CA VAL A 366 24.78 13.69 -4.59
C VAL A 366 23.51 14.33 -4.02
N ILE A 367 22.45 14.44 -4.82
CA ILE A 367 21.17 15.00 -4.39
C ILE A 367 20.54 14.13 -3.29
N TYR A 368 20.56 12.80 -3.41
CA TYR A 368 20.06 11.91 -2.36
C TYR A 368 20.86 12.03 -1.06
N ILE A 369 22.18 12.11 -1.14
CA ILE A 369 23.02 12.34 0.05
C ILE A 369 22.66 13.68 0.68
N ALA A 370 22.61 14.75 -0.11
CA ALA A 370 22.21 16.09 0.35
C ALA A 370 20.81 16.08 0.99
N ALA A 371 19.87 15.27 0.46
CA ALA A 371 18.55 15.06 1.05
C ALA A 371 18.63 14.57 2.49
N PHE A 372 19.33 13.46 2.74
CA PHE A 372 19.42 12.84 4.06
C PHE A 372 20.12 13.77 5.07
N TRP A 373 21.14 14.50 4.61
CA TRP A 373 21.82 15.49 5.44
C TRP A 373 20.90 16.69 5.75
N MET A 374 20.19 17.23 4.77
CA MET A 374 19.21 18.29 5.01
C MET A 374 18.10 17.84 5.95
N VAL A 375 17.53 16.65 5.80
CA VAL A 375 16.52 16.10 6.73
C VAL A 375 17.04 16.07 8.16
N ALA A 376 18.29 15.61 8.32
CA ALA A 376 18.90 15.45 9.62
C ALA A 376 19.14 16.79 10.32
N TYR A 377 19.55 17.83 9.59
CA TYR A 377 19.97 19.12 10.17
C TYR A 377 18.94 20.24 10.01
N ILE A 378 18.30 20.35 8.85
CA ILE A 378 17.28 21.34 8.50
C ILE A 378 15.89 20.71 8.70
N LYS A 379 15.38 20.82 9.93
CA LYS A 379 14.10 20.22 10.36
C LYS A 379 12.85 21.00 9.93
N LYS A 380 12.96 21.82 8.87
CA LYS A 380 11.86 22.65 8.35
C LYS A 380 11.68 22.30 6.87
N PHE A 381 10.42 22.29 6.42
CA PHE A 381 9.99 22.03 5.02
C PHE A 381 9.96 20.55 4.59
N THR A 382 9.12 19.75 5.26
CA THR A 382 8.91 18.33 4.93
C THR A 382 8.26 18.06 3.56
N TRP A 383 7.71 19.08 2.92
CA TRP A 383 7.01 18.98 1.63
C TRP A 383 7.79 19.60 0.47
N ILE A 384 8.50 20.70 0.72
CA ILE A 384 9.23 21.44 -0.34
C ILE A 384 10.37 20.59 -0.88
N PHE A 385 11.09 19.88 -0.03
CA PHE A 385 12.23 19.09 -0.45
C PHE A 385 11.85 17.92 -1.40
N PRO A 386 10.85 17.06 -1.11
CA PRO A 386 10.38 16.06 -2.06
C PRO A 386 9.88 16.64 -3.39
N VAL A 387 9.26 17.82 -3.37
CA VAL A 387 8.81 18.53 -4.58
C VAL A 387 10.02 18.97 -5.42
N VAL A 388 11.01 19.63 -4.80
CA VAL A 388 12.25 20.04 -5.47
C VAL A 388 13.01 18.82 -6.01
N LEU A 389 13.12 17.76 -5.21
CA LEU A 389 13.75 16.51 -5.63
C LEU A 389 13.04 15.93 -6.85
N GLY A 390 11.70 15.81 -6.82
CA GLY A 390 10.92 15.33 -7.95
C GLY A 390 11.11 16.16 -9.22
N ILE A 391 11.09 17.49 -9.09
CA ILE A 391 11.38 18.41 -10.21
C ILE A 391 12.77 18.11 -10.80
N VAL A 392 13.79 17.99 -9.96
CA VAL A 392 15.17 17.73 -10.41
C VAL A 392 15.30 16.35 -11.06
N VAL A 393 14.71 15.29 -10.48
CA VAL A 393 14.65 13.96 -11.10
C VAL A 393 14.01 14.02 -12.49
N THR A 394 12.94 14.79 -12.65
CA THR A 394 12.23 14.96 -13.94
C THR A 394 13.12 15.60 -14.98
N VAL A 395 13.76 16.72 -14.62
CA VAL A 395 14.63 17.46 -15.54
C VAL A 395 15.83 16.61 -15.98
N ILE A 396 16.37 15.76 -15.10
CA ILE A 396 17.55 14.95 -15.38
C ILE A 396 17.21 13.63 -16.09
N LYS A 397 16.17 12.91 -15.67
CA LYS A 397 15.89 11.54 -16.14
C LYS A 397 14.82 11.47 -17.22
N VAL A 398 13.81 12.34 -17.13
CA VAL A 398 12.63 12.30 -18.00
C VAL A 398 12.92 13.14 -19.24
N TYR A 399 13.36 14.39 -19.08
CA TYR A 399 13.58 15.32 -20.20
C TYR A 399 14.49 14.79 -21.34
N PRO A 400 15.62 14.09 -21.09
CA PRO A 400 16.47 13.57 -22.17
C PRO A 400 15.84 12.42 -22.97
N PHE A 401 14.92 11.67 -22.38
CA PHE A 401 14.20 10.57 -23.05
C PHE A 401 13.27 11.10 -24.16
N TYR A 402 12.76 12.33 -23.99
CA TYR A 402 11.87 13.00 -24.96
C TYR A 402 12.62 13.75 -26.06
N ASN A 403 13.89 14.10 -25.86
CA ASN A 403 14.73 14.73 -26.89
C ASN A 403 15.02 13.78 -28.08
N GLY A 404 14.93 12.47 -27.88
CA GLY A 404 15.12 11.47 -28.95
C GLY A 404 13.88 11.26 -29.84
N VAL A 405 12.69 11.66 -29.38
CA VAL A 405 11.42 11.42 -30.09
C VAL A 405 10.98 12.64 -30.91
N TYR A 406 11.39 13.86 -30.54
CA TYR A 406 10.88 15.11 -31.11
C TYR A 406 11.93 15.93 -31.89
N ALA A 407 12.80 15.27 -32.64
CA ALA A 407 13.79 15.94 -33.50
C ALA A 407 13.20 16.50 -34.82
N GLN A 408 11.90 16.34 -35.09
CA GLN A 408 11.26 16.82 -36.32
C GLN A 408 10.04 17.71 -36.03
N GLU A 409 10.21 18.98 -36.43
CA GLU A 409 9.24 20.06 -36.60
C GLU A 409 8.61 20.71 -35.34
N PHE A 410 8.84 22.03 -35.27
CA PHE A 410 8.77 22.87 -34.08
C PHE A 410 7.46 23.68 -34.09
N ILE A 411 6.48 23.30 -33.25
CA ILE A 411 5.26 24.10 -33.02
C ILE A 411 5.12 24.41 -31.52
N PHE A 412 5.50 25.65 -31.15
CA PHE A 412 5.62 26.13 -29.77
C PHE A 412 4.32 26.06 -28.94
N LYS A 413 3.15 26.00 -29.59
CA LYS A 413 1.83 25.97 -28.92
C LYS A 413 1.39 24.56 -28.52
N GLU A 414 1.76 23.54 -29.31
CA GLU A 414 1.59 22.14 -28.92
C GLU A 414 2.61 21.78 -27.83
N TYR A 415 3.83 22.33 -27.91
CA TYR A 415 4.87 22.12 -26.91
C TYR A 415 4.49 22.58 -25.49
N VAL A 416 3.75 23.67 -25.29
CA VAL A 416 3.38 24.08 -23.92
C VAL A 416 2.27 23.18 -23.34
N LEU A 417 1.35 22.73 -24.17
CA LEU A 417 0.27 21.81 -23.78
C LEU A 417 0.80 20.37 -23.61
N ASP A 418 1.75 19.93 -24.44
CA ASP A 418 2.43 18.65 -24.32
C ASP A 418 3.48 18.67 -23.21
N LEU A 419 4.21 19.77 -23.00
CA LEU A 419 5.06 19.95 -21.83
C LEU A 419 4.19 19.94 -20.57
N MET A 420 3.00 20.55 -20.55
CA MET A 420 2.10 20.41 -19.40
C MET A 420 1.53 19.00 -19.24
N LYS A 421 1.24 18.27 -20.34
CA LYS A 421 0.80 16.87 -20.30
C LYS A 421 1.91 15.89 -19.88
N HIS A 422 3.16 16.15 -20.25
CA HIS A 422 4.30 15.25 -20.03
C HIS A 422 5.17 15.63 -18.81
N THR A 423 5.26 16.92 -18.46
CA THR A 423 6.01 17.41 -17.27
C THR A 423 5.22 17.18 -15.99
N PHE A 424 3.89 17.03 -16.06
CA PHE A 424 3.07 16.47 -14.97
C PHE A 424 2.72 15.00 -15.26
N SER A 425 3.67 14.21 -15.77
CA SER A 425 3.48 12.77 -15.91
C SER A 425 3.00 12.18 -14.58
N ILE A 426 2.00 11.30 -14.62
CA ILE A 426 1.51 10.60 -13.44
C ILE A 426 2.68 9.87 -12.76
N ALA A 427 3.65 9.38 -13.53
CA ALA A 427 4.89 8.81 -13.00
C ALA A 427 5.69 9.81 -12.14
N LEU A 428 5.73 11.10 -12.51
CA LEU A 428 6.33 12.15 -11.68
C LEU A 428 5.56 12.35 -10.37
N VAL A 429 4.23 12.48 -10.45
CA VAL A 429 3.39 12.66 -9.26
C VAL A 429 3.56 11.49 -8.30
N LEU A 430 3.55 10.26 -8.83
CA LEU A 430 3.78 9.03 -8.09
C LEU A 430 5.19 8.97 -7.49
N THR A 431 6.21 9.40 -8.25
CA THR A 431 7.59 9.49 -7.77
C THR A 431 7.75 10.51 -6.63
N VAL A 432 7.12 11.68 -6.73
CA VAL A 432 7.08 12.68 -5.64
C VAL A 432 6.40 12.11 -4.40
N ILE A 433 5.31 11.35 -4.56
CA ILE A 433 4.60 10.70 -3.46
C ILE A 433 5.49 9.66 -2.78
N VAL A 434 6.22 8.84 -3.55
CA VAL A 434 7.19 7.87 -3.03
C VAL A 434 8.28 8.59 -2.23
N PHE A 435 8.90 9.64 -2.80
CA PHE A 435 9.94 10.41 -2.11
C PHE A 435 9.41 11.08 -0.86
N TYR A 436 8.18 11.59 -0.89
CA TYR A 436 7.52 12.12 0.28
C TYR A 436 7.44 11.07 1.40
N GLY A 437 7.02 9.84 1.08
CA GLY A 437 6.95 8.75 2.05
C GLY A 437 8.30 8.41 2.67
N ILE A 438 9.33 8.25 1.84
CA ILE A 438 10.72 7.98 2.25
C ILE A 438 11.22 9.11 3.16
N TYR A 439 11.09 10.34 2.70
CA TYR A 439 11.54 11.54 3.40
C TYR A 439 10.83 11.69 4.75
N TYR A 440 9.52 11.45 4.80
CA TYR A 440 8.74 11.59 6.03
C TYR A 440 9.16 10.58 7.10
N ILE A 441 9.36 9.31 6.72
CA ILE A 441 9.84 8.27 7.65
C ILE A 441 11.24 8.64 8.17
N ALA A 442 12.14 9.04 7.29
CA ALA A 442 13.49 9.47 7.66
C ALA A 442 13.45 10.68 8.60
N TYR A 443 12.63 11.69 8.30
CA TYR A 443 12.45 12.87 9.12
C TYR A 443 12.00 12.52 10.53
N GLN A 444 11.00 11.64 10.68
CA GLN A 444 10.51 11.24 12.00
C GLN A 444 11.53 10.37 12.76
N ALA A 445 12.24 9.47 12.07
CA ALA A 445 13.24 8.60 12.68
C ALA A 445 14.51 9.36 13.14
N LEU A 446 14.88 10.43 12.43
CA LEU A 446 16.06 11.25 12.72
C LEU A 446 15.75 12.40 13.72
N ASN A 447 14.48 12.69 14.00
CA ASN A 447 14.10 13.78 14.88
C ASN A 447 13.89 13.32 16.33
N THR A 448 14.78 13.75 17.21
CA THR A 448 14.75 13.47 18.66
C THR A 448 13.98 14.51 19.49
N LYS A 449 13.47 15.59 18.88
CA LYS A 449 12.75 16.64 19.62
C LYS A 449 11.29 16.22 19.85
N LYS A 450 10.81 16.44 21.09
CA LYS A 450 9.40 16.26 21.49
C LYS A 450 8.50 17.04 20.54
#